data_AF-A0A497MFA5-F1
#
_entry.id   AF-A0A497MFA5-F1
#
_cell.length_a   1.000
_cell.length_b   1.000
_cell.length_c   1.000
_cell.angle_alpha   90.00
_cell.angle_beta   90.00
_cell.angle_gamma   90.00
#
_symmetry.space_group_name_H-M   'P 1'
#
loop_
_entity.id
_entity.type
_entity.pdbx_description
1 polymer ?
#
loop_
_entity_poly.entity_id
_entity_poly.type
_entity_poly.pdbx_seq_one_letter_code
_entity_poly.pdbx_strand_id
1 'polypeptide(L)'
;MVKALEAANRFFRVLGSRRLEAVFLILIALFAFLIRLLPLKWGMYLSGTDAFWYYHVAEHLVEHGASWIFQPQGWVYGGFWYPQGRDVASTTFLGLPLT
;
A
#
# COMPACT_ATOMS: atom_id res chain seq x y z
N MET A 1 -11.00 -31.26 40.46
CA MET A 1 -10.18 -30.02 40.45
C MET A 1 -8.94 -30.16 39.54
N VAL A 2 -8.08 -31.16 39.73
CA VAL A 2 -6.82 -31.33 38.97
C VAL A 2 -7.00 -31.45 37.44
N LYS A 3 -7.96 -32.25 36.96
CA LYS A 3 -8.23 -32.41 35.51
C LYS A 3 -8.66 -31.11 34.81
N ALA A 4 -9.39 -30.24 35.52
CA ALA A 4 -9.84 -28.96 34.99
C ALA A 4 -8.66 -27.98 34.84
N LEU A 5 -7.73 -28.02 35.80
CA LEU A 5 -6.50 -27.22 35.74
C LEU A 5 -5.58 -27.66 34.59
N GLU A 6 -5.45 -28.97 34.35
CA GLU A 6 -4.69 -29.50 33.20
C GLU A 6 -5.33 -29.16 31.85
N ALA A 7 -6.66 -29.16 31.76
CA ALA A 7 -7.37 -28.75 30.56
C ALA A 7 -7.14 -27.27 30.25
N ALA A 8 -7.23 -26.41 31.27
CA ALA A 8 -6.91 -24.99 31.15
C ALA A 8 -5.45 -24.77 30.71
N ASN A 9 -4.51 -25.49 31.31
CA ASN A 9 -3.08 -25.33 30.98
C ASN A 9 -2.76 -25.81 29.55
N ARG A 10 -3.40 -26.90 29.09
CA ARG A 10 -3.31 -27.34 27.69
C ARG A 10 -3.91 -26.32 26.72
N PHE A 11 -5.04 -25.72 27.08
CA PHE A 11 -5.67 -24.67 26.28
C PHE A 11 -4.75 -23.45 26.13
N PHE A 12 -4.19 -22.92 27.22
CA PHE A 12 -3.26 -21.79 27.16
C PHE A 12 -1.97 -22.12 26.39
N ARG A 13 -1.49 -23.38 26.45
CA ARG A 13 -0.34 -23.83 25.66
C ARG A 13 -0.61 -23.85 24.15
N VAL A 14 -1.82 -24.23 23.74
CA VAL A 14 -2.23 -24.19 22.32
C VAL A 14 -2.45 -22.75 21.88
N LEU A 15 -3.04 -21.91 22.74
CA LEU A 15 -3.28 -20.49 22.47
C LEU A 15 -1.97 -19.72 22.25
N GLY A 16 -0.94 -20.01 23.04
CA GLY A 16 0.40 -19.43 22.89
C GLY A 16 1.27 -20.10 21.83
N SER A 17 0.70 -20.97 20.98
CA SER A 17 1.49 -21.66 19.96
C SER A 17 1.75 -20.75 18.75
N ARG A 18 3.01 -20.69 18.30
CA ARG A 18 3.41 -19.93 17.10
C ARG A 18 2.62 -20.31 15.84
N ARG A 19 2.13 -21.56 15.76
CA ARG A 19 1.29 -22.03 14.64
C ARG A 19 -0.06 -21.35 14.63
N LEU A 20 -0.69 -21.23 15.80
CA LEU A 20 -1.97 -20.56 15.92
C LEU A 20 -1.81 -19.05 15.68
N GLU A 21 -0.74 -18.45 16.19
CA GLU A 21 -0.37 -17.05 15.89
C GLU A 21 -0.23 -16.81 14.38
N ALA A 22 0.52 -17.66 13.67
CA ALA A 22 0.66 -17.57 12.22
C ALA A 22 -0.69 -17.69 11.49
N VAL A 23 -1.56 -18.60 11.92
CA VAL A 23 -2.92 -18.73 11.35
C VAL A 23 -3.72 -17.45 11.56
N PHE A 24 -3.68 -16.86 12.77
CA PHE A 24 -4.37 -15.60 13.03
C PHE A 24 -3.80 -14.45 12.20
N LEU A 25 -2.47 -14.33 12.06
CA LEU A 25 -1.85 -13.31 11.22
C LEU A 25 -2.28 -13.42 9.75
N ILE A 26 -2.34 -14.64 9.22
CA ILE A 26 -2.83 -14.89 7.85
C ILE A 26 -4.30 -14.50 7.73
N LEU A 27 -5.14 -14.89 8.69
CA LEU A 27 -6.55 -14.53 8.70
C LEU A 27 -6.74 -13.01 8.76
N ILE A 28 -6.02 -12.32 9.64
CA ILE A 28 -6.06 -10.86 9.76
C ILE A 28 -5.64 -10.20 8.43
N ALA A 29 -4.55 -10.65 7.82
CA ALA A 29 -4.10 -10.13 6.53
C ALA A 29 -5.15 -10.36 5.42
N LEU A 30 -5.75 -11.56 5.36
CA LEU A 30 -6.79 -11.90 4.40
C LEU A 30 -8.04 -11.04 4.60
N PHE A 31 -8.54 -10.92 5.84
CA PHE A 31 -9.71 -10.08 6.13
C PHE A 31 -9.42 -8.61 5.83
N ALA A 32 -8.25 -8.10 6.20
CA ALA A 32 -7.84 -6.72 5.90
C ALA A 32 -7.78 -6.45 4.38
N PHE A 33 -7.33 -7.43 3.59
CA PHE A 33 -7.34 -7.37 2.13
C PHE A 33 -8.77 -7.37 1.58
N LEU A 34 -9.60 -8.35 1.98
CA LEU A 34 -10.98 -8.48 1.52
C LEU A 34 -11.80 -7.22 1.85
N ILE A 35 -11.61 -6.63 3.04
CA ILE A 35 -12.31 -5.40 3.42
C ILE A 35 -11.97 -4.22 2.48
N ARG A 36 -10.70 -4.10 2.07
CA ARG A 36 -10.25 -3.05 1.13
C ARG A 36 -10.74 -3.27 -0.29
N LEU A 37 -11.19 -4.47 -0.65
CA LEU A 37 -11.81 -4.76 -1.94
C LEU A 37 -13.30 -4.43 -1.99
N LEU A 38 -13.98 -4.17 -0.86
CA LEU A 38 -15.40 -3.79 -0.87
C LEU A 38 -15.73 -2.64 -1.84
N PRO A 39 -14.89 -1.60 -1.97
CA PRO A 39 -15.15 -0.51 -2.91
C PRO A 39 -15.24 -0.92 -4.38
N LEU A 40 -14.67 -2.07 -4.76
CA LEU A 40 -14.73 -2.57 -6.15
C LEU A 40 -16.16 -2.81 -6.63
N LYS A 41 -17.14 -2.96 -5.74
CA LYS A 41 -18.55 -3.11 -6.13
C LYS A 41 -19.11 -1.90 -6.88
N TRP A 42 -18.47 -0.73 -6.76
CA TRP A 42 -18.85 0.48 -7.49
C TRP A 42 -18.03 0.69 -8.77
N GLY A 43 -16.99 -0.14 -8.99
CA GLY A 43 -16.11 -0.07 -10.15
C GLY A 43 -14.63 -0.08 -9.75
N MET A 44 -13.76 -0.40 -10.71
CA MET A 44 -12.31 -0.34 -10.53
C MET A 44 -11.79 1.00 -11.05
N TYR A 45 -11.79 2.01 -10.18
CA TYR A 45 -11.26 3.33 -10.49
C TYR A 45 -10.50 3.92 -9.31
N LEU A 46 -9.61 4.87 -9.59
CA LEU A 46 -8.87 5.59 -8.57
C LEU A 46 -9.83 6.48 -7.79
N SER A 47 -9.79 6.36 -6.46
CA SER A 47 -10.55 7.20 -5.55
C SER A 47 -9.71 8.36 -5.04
N GLY A 48 -10.28 9.55 -4.99
CA GLY A 48 -9.62 10.75 -4.48
C GLY A 48 -8.80 11.47 -5.56
N THR A 49 -8.71 12.79 -5.46
CA THR A 49 -8.00 13.65 -6.42
C THR A 49 -6.50 13.34 -6.46
N ASP A 50 -5.91 13.05 -5.31
CA ASP A 50 -4.46 12.90 -5.17
C ASP A 50 -3.96 11.58 -5.77
N ALA A 51 -4.81 10.56 -5.81
CA ALA A 51 -4.49 9.26 -6.38
C ALA A 51 -4.21 9.34 -7.90
N PHE A 52 -4.92 10.23 -8.61
CA PHE A 52 -4.68 10.46 -10.03
C PHE A 52 -3.30 11.08 -10.30
N TRP A 53 -2.81 11.95 -9.41
CA TRP A 53 -1.46 12.51 -9.55
C TRP A 53 -0.40 11.41 -9.45
N TYR A 54 -0.47 10.57 -8.43
CA TYR A 54 0.49 9.47 -8.28
C TYR A 54 0.37 8.42 -9.37
N TYR A 55 -0.82 8.15 -9.89
CA TYR A 55 -1.01 7.31 -11.07
C TYR A 55 -0.31 7.89 -12.30
N HIS A 56 -0.50 9.19 -12.57
CA HIS A 56 0.16 9.85 -13.69
C HIS A 56 1.70 9.84 -13.57
N VAL A 57 2.22 10.01 -12.35
CA VAL A 57 3.67 9.92 -12.10
C VAL A 57 4.18 8.49 -12.28
N ALA A 58 3.42 7.49 -11.84
CA ALA A 58 3.75 6.08 -12.04
C ALA A 58 3.71 5.68 -13.52
N GLU A 59 2.72 6.18 -14.27
CA GLU A 59 2.64 6.02 -15.73
C GLU A 59 3.88 6.60 -16.42
N HIS A 60 4.25 7.84 -16.08
CA HIS A 60 5.46 8.47 -16.61
C HIS A 60 6.73 7.67 -16.28
N LEU A 61 6.83 7.13 -15.06
CA LEU A 61 7.92 6.27 -14.62
C LEU A 61 8.02 4.98 -15.44
N VAL A 62 6.88 4.33 -15.74
CA VAL A 62 6.83 3.12 -16.57
C VAL A 62 7.27 3.42 -18.01
N GLU A 63 6.86 4.56 -18.55
CA GLU A 63 7.15 4.94 -19.93
C GLU A 63 8.59 5.43 -20.15
N HIS A 64 9.15 6.17 -19.18
CA HIS A 64 10.43 6.88 -19.35
C HIS A 64 11.56 6.34 -18.46
N GLY A 65 11.25 5.35 -17.61
CA GLY A 65 12.17 4.81 -16.62
C GLY A 65 12.41 5.79 -15.46
N ALA A 66 13.34 5.42 -14.57
CA ALA A 66 13.57 6.14 -13.31
C ALA A 66 14.70 7.19 -13.38
N SER A 67 15.38 7.36 -14.52
CA SER A 67 16.60 8.18 -14.59
C SER A 67 16.35 9.66 -14.34
N TRP A 68 15.18 10.19 -14.75
CA TRP A 68 14.80 11.59 -14.58
C TRP A 68 14.70 12.01 -13.10
N ILE A 69 14.44 11.06 -12.20
CA ILE A 69 14.30 11.31 -10.75
C ILE A 69 15.58 11.92 -10.17
N PHE A 70 16.74 11.49 -10.67
CA PHE A 70 18.05 11.84 -10.12
C PHE A 70 18.71 13.00 -10.88
N GLN A 71 17.99 13.64 -11.80
CA GLN A 71 18.49 14.74 -12.60
C GLN A 71 17.88 16.07 -12.12
N PRO A 72 18.68 17.15 -12.01
CA PRO A 72 18.13 18.48 -11.77
C PRO A 72 17.11 18.82 -12.86
N GLN A 73 15.88 19.16 -12.44
CA GLN A 73 14.76 19.44 -13.36
C GLN A 73 14.50 18.30 -14.37
N GLY A 74 14.77 17.05 -13.98
CA GLY A 74 14.67 15.90 -14.87
C GLY A 74 13.27 15.65 -15.43
N TRP A 75 12.23 16.15 -14.75
CA TRP A 75 10.89 16.23 -15.32
C TRP A 75 10.14 17.47 -14.83
N VAL A 76 9.86 18.38 -15.76
CA VAL A 76 8.96 19.52 -15.54
C VAL A 76 7.66 19.27 -16.32
N TYR A 77 6.57 19.06 -15.59
CA TYR A 77 5.27 18.79 -16.18
C TYR A 77 4.46 20.07 -16.37
N GLY A 78 4.14 20.40 -17.62
CA GLY A 78 3.43 21.63 -18.00
C GLY A 78 1.91 21.63 -17.78
N GLY A 79 1.30 20.48 -17.47
CA GLY A 79 -0.15 20.38 -17.25
C GLY A 79 -0.61 20.92 -15.89
N PHE A 80 0.31 21.30 -15.01
CA PHE A 80 0.02 21.98 -13.75
C PHE A 80 0.76 23.33 -13.70
N TRP A 81 0.20 24.30 -12.99
CA TRP A 81 0.82 25.61 -12.75
C TRP A 81 1.24 26.33 -14.04
N TYR A 82 0.30 26.46 -14.98
CA TYR A 82 0.54 27.19 -16.22
C TYR A 82 0.87 28.68 -15.92
N PRO A 83 1.85 29.29 -16.63
CA PRO A 83 2.71 28.73 -17.67
C PRO A 83 4.00 28.02 -17.21
N GLN A 84 4.34 28.08 -15.92
CA GLN A 84 5.66 27.67 -15.43
C GLN A 84 5.86 26.14 -15.35
N GLY A 85 4.78 25.38 -15.18
CA GLY A 85 4.87 23.94 -14.95
C GLY A 85 5.19 23.57 -13.50
N ARG A 86 5.25 22.27 -13.23
CA ARG A 86 5.70 21.70 -11.95
C ARG A 86 6.97 20.90 -12.16
N ASP A 87 8.03 21.20 -11.41
CA ASP A 87 9.18 20.30 -11.29
C ASP A 87 8.77 19.07 -10.48
N VAL A 88 8.49 17.96 -11.15
CA VAL A 88 7.94 16.75 -10.54
C VAL A 88 9.01 16.01 -9.75
N ALA A 89 10.24 15.99 -10.28
CA ALA A 89 11.38 15.30 -9.66
C ALA A 89 11.70 15.85 -8.27
N SER A 90 11.65 17.17 -8.10
CA SER A 90 11.97 17.81 -6.82
C SER A 90 10.78 17.97 -5.87
N THR A 91 9.54 17.94 -6.39
CA THR A 91 8.33 18.29 -5.59
C THR A 91 7.35 17.14 -5.34
N THR A 92 7.65 15.92 -5.79
CA THR A 92 6.80 14.74 -5.57
C THR A 92 7.53 13.68 -4.76
N PHE A 93 6.85 13.10 -3.77
CA PHE A 93 7.41 11.99 -3.00
C PHE A 93 7.30 10.68 -3.80
N LEU A 94 8.44 10.16 -4.26
CA LEU A 94 8.47 9.05 -5.22
C LEU A 94 8.38 7.66 -4.60
N GLY A 95 8.17 7.57 -3.28
CA GLY A 95 8.03 6.28 -2.60
C GLY A 95 6.88 5.43 -3.14
N LEU A 96 5.73 6.04 -3.44
CA LEU A 96 4.57 5.31 -3.97
C LEU A 96 4.72 4.91 -5.45
N PRO A 97 5.16 5.79 -6.37
CA PRO A 97 5.40 5.39 -7.76
C PRO A 97 6.50 4.35 -7.96
N LEU A 98 7.50 4.27 -7.08
CA LEU A 98 8.65 3.35 -7.23
C LEU A 98 8.41 1.93 -6.69
N THR A 99 7.39 1.71 -5.85
CA THR A 99 7.07 0.42 -5.23
C THR A 99 6.04 -0.36 -6.01
#